data_AF-A0A653X622-F1
#
_entry.id   AF-A0A653X622-F1
#
_cell.length_a   1.000
_cell.length_b   1.000
_cell.length_c   1.000
_cell.angle_alpha   90.00
_cell.angle_beta   90.00
_cell.angle_gamma   90.00
#
_symmetry.space_group_name_H-M   'P 1'
#
loop_
_entity.id
_entity.type
_entity.pdbx_description
1 polymer ?
#
loop_
_entity_poly.entity_id
_entity_poly.type
_entity_poly.pdbx_seq_one_letter_code
_entity_poly.pdbx_strand_id
1 'polypeptide(L)' 'MTSLARQTTKRLTLGALIAQSEQRVNGCAIRVHGAMRQGRATITIDVKTSRGTHAIHFDMLTQAITVERPMSVMLPAGRE' A
#
# COMPACT_ATOMS: atom_id res chain seq x y z
N MET A 1 35.02 -0.26 17.05
CA MET A 1 33.71 -0.60 17.63
C MET A 1 32.65 -0.50 16.53
N THR A 2 32.33 -1.61 15.87
CA THR A 2 31.24 -1.66 14.89
C THR A 2 29.91 -1.60 15.64
N SER A 3 29.25 -0.44 15.61
CA SER A 3 27.90 -0.28 16.11
C SER A 3 26.97 -1.19 15.30
N LEU A 4 26.60 -2.32 15.88
CA LEU A 4 25.49 -3.14 15.39
C LEU A 4 24.25 -2.28 15.60
N ALA A 5 23.89 -1.48 14.59
CA ALA A 5 22.63 -0.75 14.58
C ALA A 5 21.54 -1.82 14.68
N ARG A 6 21.04 -2.01 15.91
CA ARG A 6 19.89 -2.85 16.21
C ARG A 6 18.77 -2.25 15.38
N GLN A 7 18.52 -2.85 14.21
CA GLN A 7 17.41 -2.51 13.34
C GLN A 7 16.18 -2.84 14.17
N THR A 8 15.74 -1.86 14.96
CA THR A 8 14.47 -1.93 15.65
C THR A 8 13.45 -1.87 14.54
N THR A 9 12.99 -3.04 14.14
CA THR A 9 11.93 -3.20 13.16
C THR A 9 10.71 -2.52 13.78
N LYS A 10 10.54 -1.21 13.51
CA LYS A 10 9.43 -0.42 14.02
C LYS A 10 8.18 -1.10 13.48
N ARG A 11 7.46 -1.81 14.36
CA ARG A 11 6.14 -2.37 14.04
C ARG A 11 5.30 -1.19 13.53
N LEU A 12 5.06 -1.16 12.22
CA LEU A 12 4.22 -0.16 11.61
C LEU A 12 2.79 -0.41 12.11
N THR A 13 2.23 0.59 12.79
CA THR A 13 0.80 0.56 13.11
C THR A 13 0.02 0.70 11.82
N LEU A 14 -1.23 0.25 11.82
CA LEU A 14 -2.10 0.42 10.66
C LEU A 14 -2.22 1.88 10.23
N GLY A 15 -2.33 2.81 11.20
CA GLY A 15 -2.36 4.24 10.92
C GLY A 15 -1.08 4.76 10.26
N ALA A 16 0.09 4.27 10.70
CA ALA A 16 1.36 4.63 10.06
C ALA A 16 1.48 4.08 8.63
N LEU A 17 0.93 2.88 8.39
CA LEU A 17 0.88 2.27 7.06
C LEU A 17 -0.03 3.08 6.11
N ILE A 18 -1.18 3.54 6.59
CA ILE A 18 -2.11 4.39 5.85
C ILE A 18 -1.46 5.73 5.52
N ALA A 19 -0.89 6.42 6.51
CA ALA A 19 -0.23 7.70 6.29
C ALA A 19 0.93 7.60 5.28
N GLN A 20 1.75 6.53 5.37
CA GLN A 20 2.80 6.29 4.39
C GLN A 20 2.25 6.01 3.00
N SER A 21 1.15 5.26 2.90
CA SER A 21 0.49 4.93 1.65
C SER A 21 -0.04 6.19 0.94
N GLU A 22 -0.72 7.06 1.70
CA GLU A 22 -1.20 8.36 1.22
C GLU A 22 -0.06 9.25 0.75
N GLN A 23 1.00 9.39 1.55
CA GLN A 23 2.19 10.18 1.19
C GLN A 23 2.88 9.66 -0.07
N ARG A 24 2.96 8.33 -0.24
CA ARG A 24 3.72 7.72 -1.33
C ARG A 24 3.10 7.93 -2.71
N VAL A 25 1.79 8.10 -2.78
CA VAL A 25 1.08 8.38 -4.05
C VAL A 25 0.41 9.75 -4.09
N ASN A 26 0.62 10.58 -3.07
CA ASN A 26 -0.01 11.89 -2.90
C ASN A 26 -1.54 11.82 -3.08
N GLY A 27 -2.19 10.99 -2.26
CA GLY A 27 -3.63 10.73 -2.32
C GLY A 27 -4.26 10.49 -0.96
N CYS A 28 -5.52 10.07 -0.97
CA CYS A 28 -6.31 9.77 0.23
C CYS A 28 -6.71 8.29 0.25
N ALA A 29 -6.47 7.60 1.36
CA ALA A 29 -6.86 6.21 1.52
C ALA A 29 -8.38 6.10 1.58
N ILE A 30 -8.96 5.28 0.70
CA ILE A 30 -10.41 5.08 0.58
C ILE A 30 -10.86 3.70 1.03
N ARG A 31 -9.95 2.72 1.07
CA ARG A 31 -10.25 1.37 1.53
C ARG A 31 -9.00 0.72 2.10
N VAL A 32 -9.19 -0.06 3.15
CA VAL A 32 -8.16 -0.93 3.73
C VAL A 32 -8.78 -2.31 3.87
N HIS A 33 -8.07 -3.33 3.42
CA HIS A 33 -8.50 -4.71 3.60
C HIS A 33 -7.31 -5.62 3.86
N GLY A 34 -7.49 -6.56 4.79
CA GLY A 34 -6.52 -7.60 5.08
C GLY A 34 -6.94 -8.91 4.41
N ALA A 35 -5.97 -9.62 3.83
CA ALA A 35 -6.15 -10.97 3.32
C ALA A 35 -5.09 -11.90 3.92
N MET A 36 -5.47 -13.15 4.12
CA MET A 36 -4.55 -14.21 4.50
C MET A 36 -4.55 -15.25 3.38
N ARG A 37 -3.40 -15.46 2.74
CA ARG A 37 -3.23 -16.44 1.67
C ARG A 37 -2.01 -17.31 1.96
N GLN A 38 -2.22 -18.63 2.03
CA GLN A 38 -1.16 -19.62 2.25
C GLN A 38 -0.25 -19.28 3.46
N GLY A 39 -0.83 -18.86 4.59
CA GLY A 39 -0.09 -18.49 5.79
C GLY A 39 0.57 -17.10 5.74
N ARG A 40 0.42 -16.37 4.64
CA ARG A 40 0.96 -15.02 4.45
C ARG A 40 -0.16 -13.99 4.62
N ALA A 41 0.01 -13.09 5.59
CA ALA A 41 -0.92 -12.00 5.84
C ALA A 41 -0.49 -10.77 5.04
N THR A 42 -1.41 -10.22 4.25
CA THR A 42 -1.21 -9.02 3.45
C THR A 42 -2.28 -7.98 3.79
N ILE A 43 -1.88 -6.72 3.90
CA ILE A 43 -2.79 -5.57 3.99
C ILE A 43 -2.72 -4.84 2.66
N THR A 44 -3.86 -4.57 2.05
CA THR A 44 -3.94 -3.76 0.84
C THR A 44 -4.73 -2.48 1.13
N ILE A 45 -4.12 -1.35 0.77
CA ILE A 45 -4.67 0.00 0.95
C ILE A 45 -4.95 0.58 -0.43
N ASP A 46 -6.22 0.86 -0.72
CA ASP A 46 -6.61 1.58 -1.92
C ASP A 46 -6.52 3.08 -1.64
N VAL A 47 -5.70 3.79 -2.41
CA VAL A 47 -5.50 5.24 -2.30
C VAL A 47 -6.01 5.92 -3.57
N LYS A 48 -6.97 6.83 -3.39
CA LYS A 48 -7.52 7.66 -4.46
C LYS A 48 -6.61 8.86 -4.71
N THR A 49 -6.23 9.05 -5.97
CA THR A 49 -5.52 10.23 -6.47
C THR A 49 -6.34 10.87 -7.59
N SER A 50 -5.91 12.04 -8.07
CA SER A 50 -6.48 12.68 -9.26
C SER A 50 -6.30 11.84 -10.53
N ARG A 51 -5.37 10.88 -10.53
CA ARG A 51 -5.03 10.03 -11.68
C ARG A 51 -5.73 8.67 -11.66
N GLY A 52 -6.39 8.31 -10.56
CA GLY A 52 -7.05 7.01 -10.42
C GLY A 52 -6.96 6.46 -9.00
N THR A 53 -7.15 5.15 -8.85
CA THR A 53 -6.98 4.45 -7.58
C THR A 53 -5.72 3.60 -7.66
N HIS A 54 -4.88 3.69 -6.63
CA HIS A 54 -3.66 2.90 -6.48
C HIS A 54 -3.88 1.87 -5.38
N ALA A 55 -3.53 0.62 -5.63
CA ALA A 55 -3.50 -0.41 -4.60
C ALA A 55 -2.09 -0.52 -4.02
N ILE A 56 -1.96 -0.39 -2.71
CA ILE A 56 -0.68 -0.50 -1.99
C ILE A 56 -0.73 -1.75 -1.13
N HIS A 57 0.10 -2.72 -1.47
CA HIS A 57 0.18 -4.01 -0.80
C HIS A 57 1.30 -4.01 0.22
N PHE A 58 0.97 -4.40 1.45
CA PHE A 58 1.89 -4.56 2.55
C PHE A 58 1.93 -6.00 2.99
N ASP A 59 3.11 -6.59 2.92
CA ASP A 59 3.36 -7.91 3.46
C ASP A 59 3.60 -7.85 4.96
N MET A 60 2.76 -8.48 5.78
CA MET A 60 2.94 -8.40 7.23
C MET A 60 4.12 -9.23 7.74
N LEU A 61 4.60 -10.22 6.98
CA LEU A 61 5.73 -11.08 7.36
C LEU A 61 7.05 -10.41 6.99
N THR A 62 7.18 -9.96 5.73
CA THR A 62 8.42 -9.37 5.20
C THR A 62 8.47 -7.84 5.33
N GLN A 63 7.36 -7.21 5.72
CA GLN A 63 7.18 -5.76 5.75
C GLN A 63 7.46 -5.06 4.41
N ALA A 64 7.33 -5.80 3.30
CA ALA A 64 7.53 -5.25 1.97
C ALA A 64 6.30 -4.43 1.56
N ILE A 65 6.54 -3.22 1.06
CA ILE A 65 5.51 -2.35 0.48
C ILE A 65 5.64 -2.40 -1.03
N THR A 66 4.60 -2.85 -1.71
CA THR A 66 4.50 -2.83 -3.17
C THR A 66 3.37 -1.89 -3.58
N VAL A 67 3.66 -0.95 -4.48
CA VAL A 67 2.66 -0.02 -5.02
C VAL A 67 2.30 -0.51 -6.40
N GLU A 68 1.06 -0.96 -6.59
CA GLU A 68 0.56 -1.22 -7.93
C GLU A 68 0.27 0.11 -8.63
N ARG A 69 0.74 0.21 -9.87
CA ARG A 69 0.45 1.36 -10.73
C ARG A 69 -1.07 1.46 -10.87
N PRO A 70 -1.61 2.69 -10.97
CA PRO A 70 -3.04 2.86 -11.09
C PRO A 70 -3.46 2.10 -12.33
N MET A 71 -4.47 1.22 -12.20
CA MET A 71 -5.14 0.73 -13.40
C MET A 71 -5.67 1.98 -14.09
N SER A 72 -5.12 2.30 -15.26
CA SER A 72 -5.77 3.27 -16.14
C SER A 72 -7.15 2.72 -16.35
N VAL A 73 -8.14 3.40 -15.79
CA VAL A 73 -9.53 3.16 -16.14
C VAL A 73 -9.55 3.41 -17.64
N MET A 74 -9.59 2.36 -18.45
CA MET A 74 -9.96 2.52 -19.86
C MET A 74 -11.28 3.28 -19.80
N LEU A 75 -11.27 4.53 -20.27
CA LEU A 75 -12.49 5.20 -20.66
C LEU A 75 -13.24 4.17 -21.53
N PRO A 76 -14.52 3.87 -21.25
CA PRO A 76 -15.26 2.99 -22.14
C PRO A 76 -15.14 3.57 -23.54
N ALA A 77 -14.51 2.81 -24.45
CA ALA A 77 -14.51 3.13 -25.85
C ALA A 77 -15.97 3.04 -26.31
N GLY A 78 -16.60 4.19 -26.52
CA GLY A 78 -17.96 4.24 -27.06
C GLY A 78 -18.83 5.31 -26.42
N ARG A 79 -18.85 6.48 -27.06
CA ARG A 79 -20.08 7.10 -27.56
C ARG A 79 -19.70 8.09 -28.65
N GLU A 80 -19.74 7.60 -29.88
CA GLU A 80 -20.00 8.42 -31.06
C GLU A 80 -21.40 9.05 -30.98
#